data_AF-F4GSR2-F1
#
_entry.id   AF-F4GSR2-F1
#
_cell.length_a   1.000
_cell.length_b   1.000
_cell.length_c   1.000
_cell.angle_alpha   90.00
_cell.angle_beta   90.00
_cell.angle_gamma   90.00
#
_symmetry.space_group_name_H-M   'P 1'
#
loop_
_entity.id
_entity.type
_entity.pdbx_description
1 polymer ?
#
loop_
_entity_poly.entity_id
_entity_poly.type
_entity_poly.pdbx_seq_one_letter_code
_entity_poly.pdbx_strand_id
1 'polypeptide(L)' 'MLQFVANGVGIAIVPEGALAEALSIGLSVRPLVQPRVSRVLGLITLKERNQSAFAEDLIAQLEHEWKRLDRGRVF' A
#
# COMPACT_ATOMS: atom_id res chain seq x y z
N MET A 1 -12.80 -7.62 -2.21
CA MET A 1 -13.50 -6.66 -1.31
C MET A 1 -14.09 -5.50 -2.10
N LEU A 2 -13.28 -4.78 -2.90
CA LEU A 2 -13.76 -3.69 -3.77
C LEU A 2 -14.91 -4.10 -4.71
N GLN A 3 -14.93 -5.35 -5.20
CA GLN A 3 -16.05 -5.84 -6.02
C GLN A 3 -17.39 -5.88 -5.29
N PHE A 4 -17.42 -6.10 -3.98
CA PHE A 4 -18.67 -6.03 -3.20
C PHE A 4 -19.17 -4.58 -3.10
N VAL A 5 -18.26 -3.61 -2.94
CA VAL A 5 -18.58 -2.19 -2.98
C VAL A 5 -19.11 -1.79 -4.35
N ALA A 6 -18.46 -2.28 -5.43
CA ALA A 6 -18.90 -2.03 -6.81
C ALA A 6 -20.29 -2.63 -7.10
N ASN A 7 -20.62 -3.75 -6.46
CA ASN A 7 -21.94 -4.37 -6.54
C ASN A 7 -22.97 -3.76 -5.56
N GLY A 8 -22.66 -2.65 -4.90
CA GLY A 8 -23.60 -1.93 -4.03
C GLY A 8 -23.82 -2.53 -2.64
N VAL A 9 -22.96 -3.45 -2.20
CA VAL A 9 -23.11 -4.14 -0.90
C VAL A 9 -22.73 -3.24 0.29
N GLY A 10 -22.01 -2.14 0.08
CA GLY A 10 -21.67 -1.19 1.14
C GLY A 10 -20.53 -0.24 0.76
N ILE A 11 -19.81 0.24 1.77
CA ILE A 11 -18.63 1.11 1.64
C ILE A 11 -17.40 0.44 2.24
N ALA A 12 -16.20 0.90 1.83
CA ALA A 12 -14.95 0.42 2.39
C ALA A 12 -13.94 1.54 2.59
N ILE A 13 -13.09 1.39 3.61
CA ILE A 13 -11.89 2.20 3.82
C ILE A 13 -10.71 1.38 3.31
N VAL A 14 -9.93 1.97 2.41
CA VAL A 14 -8.76 1.33 1.80
C VAL A 14 -7.51 2.19 2.01
N PRO A 15 -6.32 1.59 2.09
CA PRO A 15 -5.08 2.37 2.04
C PRO A 15 -4.96 3.10 0.70
N GLU A 16 -4.27 4.23 0.70
CA GLU A 16 -4.08 5.07 -0.49
C GLU A 16 -3.52 4.29 -1.70
N GLY A 17 -2.63 3.32 -1.46
CA GLY A 17 -2.06 2.48 -2.52
C GLY A 17 -3.08 1.65 -3.31
N ALA A 18 -4.32 1.51 -2.83
CA ALA A 18 -5.40 0.80 -3.52
C ALA A 18 -6.36 1.74 -4.28
N LEU A 19 -6.14 3.06 -4.27
CA LEU A 19 -7.05 4.02 -4.91
C LEU A 19 -7.11 3.87 -6.43
N ALA A 20 -5.99 3.57 -7.07
CA ALA A 20 -5.95 3.38 -8.52
C ALA A 20 -6.86 2.22 -8.98
N GLU A 21 -6.90 1.12 -8.21
CA GLU A 21 -7.80 0.00 -8.45
C GLU A 21 -9.27 0.39 -8.23
N ALA A 22 -9.57 1.11 -7.15
CA ALA A 22 -10.93 1.58 -6.88
C ALA A 22 -11.47 2.48 -8.00
N LEU A 23 -10.63 3.40 -8.51
CA LEU A 23 -10.99 4.28 -9.62
C LEU A 23 -11.15 3.52 -10.93
N SER A 24 -10.30 2.53 -11.22
CA SER A 24 -10.36 1.77 -12.48
C SER A 24 -11.63 0.93 -12.62
N ILE A 25 -12.23 0.51 -11.51
CA ILE A 25 -13.51 -0.22 -11.48
C ILE A 25 -14.73 0.70 -11.33
N GLY A 26 -14.55 2.02 -11.47
CA GLY A 26 -15.66 2.99 -11.49
C GLY A 26 -16.21 3.38 -10.12
N LEU A 27 -15.51 3.08 -9.02
CA LEU A 27 -15.92 3.55 -7.70
C LEU A 27 -15.59 5.03 -7.50
N SER A 28 -16.48 5.72 -6.79
CA SER A 28 -16.20 7.06 -6.28
C SER A 28 -15.37 6.98 -5.01
N VAL A 29 -14.31 7.79 -4.94
CA VAL A 29 -13.43 7.91 -3.77
C VAL A 29 -13.71 9.21 -3.03
N ARG A 30 -13.67 9.14 -1.69
CA ARG A 30 -13.75 10.32 -0.81
C ARG A 30 -12.67 10.25 0.28
N PRO A 31 -12.00 11.38 0.59
CA PRO A 31 -10.98 11.40 1.63
C PRO A 31 -11.59 11.17 3.01
N LEU A 32 -10.91 10.40 3.85
CA LEU A 32 -11.29 10.22 5.24
C LEU A 32 -10.75 11.40 6.06
N VAL A 33 -11.63 12.34 6.43
CA VAL A 33 -11.23 13.56 7.17
C VAL A 33 -10.91 13.22 8.63
N GLN A 34 -11.76 12.42 9.29
CA GLN A 34 -11.54 11.88 10.63
C GLN A 34 -12.19 10.48 10.76
N PRO A 35 -11.59 9.56 11.53
CA PRO A 35 -10.29 9.67 12.19
C PRO A 35 -9.12 9.55 11.19
N ARG A 36 -7.94 10.03 11.57
CA ARG A 36 -6.72 9.71 10.82
C ARG A 36 -6.35 8.26 11.08
N VAL A 37 -6.45 7.42 10.05
CA VAL A 37 -6.11 5.99 10.14
C VAL A 37 -4.82 5.76 9.37
N SER A 38 -3.81 5.23 10.05
CA SER A 38 -2.53 4.84 9.46
C SER A 38 -2.18 3.42 9.87
N ARG A 39 -1.45 2.71 8.99
CA ARG A 39 -0.86 1.41 9.31
C ARG A 39 0.64 1.45 9.03
N VAL A 40 1.42 0.80 9.87
CA VAL A 40 2.85 0.59 9.62
C VAL A 40 2.98 -0.58 8.64
N LEU A 41 3.79 -0.39 7.60
CA LEU A 41 4.24 -1.45 6.71
C LEU A 41 5.73 -1.65 6.92
N GLY A 42 6.17 -2.90 6.91
CA GLY A 42 7.57 -3.24 7.13
C GLY A 42 7.93 -4.52 6.39
N LEU A 43 9.23 -4.72 6.22
CA LEU A 43 9.80 -5.92 5.65
C LEU A 43 10.19 -6.88 6.78
N ILE A 44 9.83 -8.14 6.65
CA ILE A 44 10.25 -9.20 7.58
C ILE A 44 11.29 -10.06 6.88
N THR A 45 12.43 -10.27 7.54
CA THR A 45 13.54 -11.07 7.02
C THR A 45 13.91 -12.17 8.00
N LEU A 46 14.51 -13.25 7.49
CA LEU A 46 15.01 -14.34 8.34
C LEU A 46 16.34 -13.90 8.98
N LYS A 47 16.41 -13.93 10.31
CA LYS A 47 17.58 -13.48 11.08
C LYS A 47 18.71 -14.51 11.16
N GLU A 48 18.36 -15.79 11.16
CA GLU A 48 19.31 -16.89 11.46
C GLU A 48 19.96 -17.50 10.22
N ARG A 49 19.69 -16.94 9.03
CA ARG A 49 20.32 -17.35 7.78
C ARG A 49 20.90 -16.11 7.13
N ASN A 50 22.15 -16.22 6.68
CA ASN A 50 22.69 -15.23 5.76
C ASN A 50 21.77 -15.18 4.55
N GLN A 51 21.35 -13.96 4.20
CA GLN A 51 20.59 -13.74 2.98
C GLN A 51 21.47 -14.10 1.78
N SER A 52 20.85 -14.60 0.71
CA SER A 52 21.58 -14.69 -0.55
C SER A 52 21.88 -13.28 -1.07
N ALA A 53 22.91 -13.12 -1.89
CA ALA A 53 23.21 -11.83 -2.52
C ALA A 53 21.98 -11.25 -3.26
N PHE A 54 21.21 -12.11 -3.93
CA PHE A 54 19.96 -11.70 -4.59
C PHE A 54 18.89 -11.19 -3.61
N ALA A 55 18.80 -11.76 -2.41
CA ALA A 55 17.86 -11.30 -1.40
C ALA A 55 18.30 -9.94 -0.83
N GLU A 56 19.60 -9.72 -0.61
CA GLU A 56 20.14 -8.42 -0.20
C GLU A 56 19.86 -7.34 -1.24
N ASP A 57 20.11 -7.64 -2.53
CA ASP A 57 19.82 -6.73 -3.64
C ASP A 57 18.33 -6.41 -3.75
N LEU A 58 17.45 -7.41 -3.57
CA LEU A 58 16.01 -7.19 -3.55
C LEU A 58 15.59 -6.25 -2.41
N ILE A 59 16.15 -6.42 -1.22
CA ILE A 59 15.85 -5.58 -0.07
C ILE A 59 16.30 -4.15 -0.32
N ALA A 60 17.53 -3.96 -0.81
CA ALA A 60 18.05 -2.66 -1.17
C ALA A 60 17.17 -1.97 -2.24
N GLN A 61 16.72 -2.72 -3.25
CA GLN A 61 15.81 -2.22 -4.27
C GLN A 61 14.45 -1.83 -3.69
N LEU A 62 13.87 -2.66 -2.83
CA LEU A 62 12.59 -2.36 -2.18
C LEU A 62 12.69 -1.10 -1.31
N GLU A 63 13.76 -0.93 -0.54
CA GLU A 63 13.99 0.27 0.26
C GLU A 63 14.17 1.53 -0.60
N HIS A 64 14.89 1.42 -1.72
CA HIS A 64 15.06 2.51 -2.67
C HIS A 64 13.73 2.97 -3.25
N GLU A 65 12.93 2.00 -3.73
CA GLU A 65 11.60 2.24 -4.29
C GLU A 65 10.64 2.81 -3.25
N TRP A 66 10.69 2.30 -2.02
CA TRP A 66 9.87 2.80 -0.92
C TRP A 66 10.15 4.28 -0.64
N LYS A 67 11.42 4.65 -0.52
CA LYS A 67 11.85 6.05 -0.34
C LYS A 67 11.46 6.93 -1.52
N ARG A 68 11.46 6.39 -2.74
CA ARG A 68 11.03 7.12 -3.94
C ARG A 68 9.53 7.43 -3.89
N LEU A 69 8.71 6.45 -3.53
CA LEU A 69 7.27 6.61 -3.41
C LEU A 69 6.87 7.56 -2.26
N ASP A 70 7.56 7.49 -1.11
CA ASP A 70 7.28 8.38 0.01
C ASP A 70 7.63 9.84 -0.31
N ARG A 71 8.65 10.12 -1.11
CA ARG A 71 8.96 11.49 -1.56
C ARG A 71 7.93 12.08 -2.53
N GLY A 72 7.15 11.24 -3.21
CA GLY A 72 6.07 11.68 -4.11
C GLY A 72 4.75 11.96 -3.39
N ARG A 73 4.64 11.62 -2.10
CA ARG A 73 3.45 11.88 -1.28
C ARG A 73 3.50 13.31 -0.72
N VAL A 74 3.06 14.27 -1.53
CA VAL A 74 2.78 15.65 -1.06
C VAL A 74 1.34 15.68 -0.55
N PHE A 75 1.16 16.15 0.69
CA PHE A 75 -0.12 16.28 1.41
C PHE A 75 -1.24 16.92 0.60
#